data_AF-A0A2N1N5D1-F1
#
_entry.id   AF-A0A2N1N5D1-F1
#
_cell.length_a   1.000
_cell.length_b   1.000
_cell.length_c   1.000
_cell.angle_alpha   90.00
_cell.angle_beta   90.00
_cell.angle_gamma   90.00
#
_symmetry.space_group_name_H-M   'P 1'
#
loop_
_entity.id
_entity.type
_entity.pdbx_description
1 polymer ?
#
loop_
_entity_poly.entity_id
_entity_poly.type
_entity_poly.pdbx_seq_one_letter_code
_entity_poly.pdbx_strand_id
1 'polypeptide(L)'
;MKECWDADPLKRPNILTLWNKINNINLHYQNMSDELFKSEMDNLEMNKVEENYTSSRLFTSKIHNFGNLPEPRNATEEEQEGIMFH
;
A
#
# COMPACT_ATOMS: atom_id res chain seq x y z
N MET A 1 0.94 1.62 7.30
CA MET A 1 0.30 1.61 5.97
C MET A 1 -1.22 1.49 6.01
N LYS A 2 -1.81 0.61 6.84
CA LYS A 2 -3.28 0.52 6.97
C LYS A 2 -3.97 1.84 7.32
N GLU A 3 -3.36 2.63 8.19
CA GLU A 3 -3.86 3.95 8.61
C GLU A 3 -3.86 5.01 7.49
N CYS A 4 -3.03 4.84 6.44
CA CYS A 4 -2.90 5.84 5.38
C CYS A 4 -4.10 5.85 4.40
N TRP A 5 -4.92 4.80 4.42
CA TRP A 5 -6.10 4.65 3.56
C TRP A 5 -7.40 4.52 4.37
N ASP A 6 -7.42 5.09 5.57
CA ASP A 6 -8.67 5.24 6.33
C ASP A 6 -9.68 6.07 5.52
N ALA A 7 -10.95 5.67 5.56
CA ALA A 7 -12.02 6.39 4.86
C ALA A 7 -12.21 7.79 5.45
N ASP A 8 -12.00 7.94 6.76
CA ASP A 8 -12.05 9.22 7.46
C ASP A 8 -10.71 9.96 7.31
N PRO A 9 -10.67 11.13 6.64
CA PRO A 9 -9.44 11.90 6.46
C PRO A 9 -8.77 12.31 7.77
N LEU A 10 -9.55 12.51 8.85
CA LEU A 10 -9.03 12.91 10.16
C LEU A 10 -8.28 11.77 10.87
N LYS A 11 -8.57 10.52 10.49
CA LYS A 11 -7.87 9.33 11.01
C LYS A 11 -6.58 9.03 10.25
N ARG A 12 -6.39 9.63 9.07
CA ARG A 12 -5.15 9.47 8.31
C ARG A 12 -4.01 10.18 9.03
N PRO A 13 -2.83 9.56 9.15
CA PRO A 13 -1.68 10.22 9.74
C PRO A 13 -1.25 11.40 8.87
N ASN A 14 -0.91 12.51 9.51
CA ASN A 14 -0.29 13.62 8.80
C ASN A 14 1.09 13.23 8.24
N ILE A 15 1.59 14.02 7.28
CA ILE A 15 2.84 13.73 6.58
C ILE A 15 4.05 13.66 7.51
N LEU A 16 4.12 14.49 8.55
CA LEU A 16 5.22 14.50 9.52
C LEU A 16 5.21 13.22 10.37
N THR A 17 4.03 12.77 10.80
CA THR A 17 3.85 11.51 11.52
C THR A 17 4.29 10.32 10.67
N LEU A 18 3.91 10.28 9.39
CA LEU A 18 4.34 9.23 8.48
C LEU A 18 5.85 9.26 8.27
N TRP A 19 6.43 10.44 8.04
CA TRP A 19 7.87 10.62 7.87
C TRP A 19 8.66 10.15 9.10
N ASN A 20 8.21 10.52 10.30
CA ASN A 20 8.83 10.05 11.55
C ASN A 20 8.77 8.52 11.70
N LYS A 21 7.64 7.88 11.33
CA LYS A 21 7.52 6.41 11.35
C LYS A 21 8.52 5.76 10.39
N ILE A 22 8.61 6.26 9.16
CA ILE A 22 9.56 5.74 8.16
C ILE A 22 11.01 5.95 8.61
N ASN A 23 11.33 7.14 9.15
CA ASN A 23 12.67 7.44 9.61
C ASN A 23 13.08 6.54 10.78
N ASN A 24 12.18 6.28 11.74
CA ASN A 24 12.45 5.34 12.83
C ASN A 24 12.73 3.92 12.33
N ILE A 25 11.96 3.45 11.36
CA ILE A 25 12.19 2.15 10.73
C ILE A 25 13.57 2.13 10.06
N ASN A 26 13.90 3.16 9.28
CA ASN A 26 15.20 3.27 8.64
C ASN A 26 16.35 3.28 9.66
N LEU A 27 16.25 4.08 10.72
CA LEU A 27 17.24 4.13 11.80
C LEU A 27 17.41 2.78 12.50
N HIS A 28 16.30 2.08 12.75
CA HIS A 28 16.34 0.73 13.32
C HIS A 28 17.15 -0.23 12.44
N TYR A 29 16.91 -0.23 11.13
CA TYR A 29 17.66 -1.07 10.18
C TYR A 29 19.14 -0.65 10.05
N GLN A 30 19.45 0.64 10.06
CA GLN A 30 20.84 1.12 10.00
C GLN A 30 21.64 0.76 11.26
N ASN A 31 20.97 0.65 12.41
CA ASN A 31 21.60 0.29 13.68
C ASN A 31 21.63 -1.22 13.93
N MET A 32 21.00 -2.03 13.08
CA MET A 32 20.98 -3.47 13.22
C MET A 32 22.33 -4.06 12.79
N SER A 33 22.81 -5.08 13.50
CA SER A 33 24.02 -5.80 13.09
C SER A 33 23.75 -6.73 11.92
N ASP A 34 24.78 -7.01 11.12
CA ASP A 34 24.70 -7.90 9.95
C ASP A 34 24.19 -9.31 10.30
N GLU A 35 24.44 -9.79 11.51
CA GLU A 35 24.00 -11.11 12.00
C GLU A 35 22.50 -11.15 12.28
N LEU A 36 21.96 -10.11 12.93
CA LEU A 36 20.52 -9.95 13.13
C LEU A 36 19.79 -9.76 11.80
N PHE A 37 20.34 -8.93 10.91
CA PHE A 37 19.77 -8.67 9.59
C PHE A 37 19.67 -9.95 8.75
N LYS A 38 20.71 -10.80 8.76
CA LYS A 38 20.69 -12.13 8.11
C LYS A 38 19.61 -13.02 8.70
N SER A 39 19.52 -13.11 10.04
CA SER A 39 18.50 -13.94 10.68
C SER A 39 17.07 -13.49 10.37
N GLU A 40 16.83 -12.19 10.24
CA GLU A 40 15.51 -11.65 9.91
C GLU A 40 15.17 -11.83 8.43
N MET A 41 16.16 -11.72 7.53
CA MET A 41 16.02 -12.08 6.12
C MET A 41 15.75 -13.58 5.93
N ASP A 42 16.41 -14.44 6.71
CA ASP A 42 16.21 -15.90 6.64
C ASP A 42 14.84 -16.32 7.19
N ASN A 43 14.29 -15.60 8.19
CA ASN A 43 12.92 -15.78 8.68
C ASN A 43 11.88 -15.18 7.73
N LEU A 44 12.25 -14.15 6.97
CA LEU A 44 11.52 -13.66 5.82
C LEU A 44 11.82 -14.60 4.63
N GLU A 45 11.47 -15.88 4.76
CA GLU A 45 11.31 -16.80 3.63
C GLU A 45 10.11 -16.31 2.80
N MET A 46 10.24 -15.10 2.24
CA MET A 46 9.55 -14.67 1.06
C MET A 46 9.83 -15.77 0.06
N ASN A 47 8.77 -16.53 -0.23
CA ASN A 47 8.62 -17.36 -1.40
C ASN A 47 9.63 -16.89 -2.45
N LYS A 48 10.63 -17.74 -2.76
CA LYS A 48 11.50 -17.57 -3.92
C LYS A 48 10.60 -17.57 -5.16
N VAL A 49 9.86 -16.48 -5.36
CA VAL A 49 9.19 -16.15 -6.60
C VAL A 49 10.34 -15.71 -7.45
N GLU A 50 10.93 -16.70 -8.11
CA GLU A 50 11.79 -16.55 -9.25
C GLU A 50 11.34 -15.30 -10.02
N GLU A 51 12.15 -14.24 -9.93
CA GLU A 51 11.90 -12.96 -10.59
C GLU A 51 12.06 -13.18 -12.10
N ASN A 52 11.05 -13.82 -12.69
CA ASN A 52 10.87 -13.93 -14.12
C ASN A 52 10.34 -12.58 -14.64
N TYR A 53 11.11 -11.50 -14.43
CA TYR A 53 10.83 -10.15 -14.96
C TYR A 53 10.91 -10.11 -16.50
N THR A 54 11.28 -11.24 -17.12
CA THR A 54 11.35 -11.47 -18.57
C THR A 54 10.35 -12.55 -19.01
N SER A 55 9.12 -12.52 -18.50
CA SER A 55 8.02 -13.21 -19.18
C SER A 55 7.22 -12.16 -19.92
N SER A 56 7.53 -11.95 -21.20
CA SER A 56 6.62 -11.38 -22.19
C SER A 56 5.41 -12.31 -22.35
N ARG A 57 4.63 -12.45 -21.28
CA ARG A 57 3.44 -13.30 -21.23
C ARG A 57 2.32 -12.51 -21.87
N LEU A 58 2.17 -12.76 -23.17
CA LEU A 58 0.96 -12.57 -23.97
C LEU A 58 -0.26 -12.43 -23.05
N PHE A 59 -0.79 -11.21 -22.92
CA PHE A 59 -1.96 -10.93 -22.11
C PHE A 59 -3.17 -11.64 -22.72
N THR A 60 -3.39 -12.89 -22.34
CA THR A 60 -4.68 -13.56 -22.46
C THR A 60 -5.41 -13.48 -21.11
N SER A 61 -5.45 -12.29 -20.50
CA SER A 61 -6.28 -12.09 -19.32
C SER A 61 -7.75 -12.18 -19.73
N LYS A 62 -8.47 -13.18 -19.22
CA LYS A 62 -9.94 -13.20 -19.31
C LYS A 62 -10.49 -11.94 -18.62
N ILE A 63 -11.36 -11.21 -19.32
CA ILE A 63 -12.14 -10.13 -18.73
C ILE A 63 -13.06 -10.75 -17.67
N HIS A 64 -12.89 -10.37 -16.42
CA HIS A 64 -13.76 -10.75 -15.32
C HIS A 64 -14.80 -9.66 -15.10
N ASN A 65 -16.08 -9.98 -15.35
CA ASN A 65 -17.18 -9.09 -15.01
C ASN A 65 -17.49 -9.26 -13.52
N PHE A 66 -17.09 -8.28 -12.70
CA PHE A 66 -17.50 -8.24 -11.31
C PHE A 66 -18.99 -7.86 -11.24
N GLY A 67 -19.86 -8.82 -10.90
CA GLY A 67 -21.24 -8.56 -10.51
C GLY A 67 -21.32 -8.33 -9.00
N ASN A 68 -22.16 -7.38 -8.56
CA ASN A 68 -22.37 -7.01 -7.15
C ASN A 68 -21.10 -6.57 -6.43
N LEU A 69 -20.49 -5.47 -6.87
CA LEU A 69 -19.42 -4.82 -6.11
C LEU A 69 -19.95 -4.38 -4.73
N PRO A 70 -19.16 -4.54 -3.65
CA PRO A 70 -19.51 -3.95 -2.37
C PRO A 70 -19.63 -2.43 -2.54
N GLU A 71 -20.47 -1.80 -1.72
CA GLU A 71 -20.65 -0.34 -1.79
C GLU A 71 -19.29 0.38 -1.76
N PRO A 72 -19.07 1.34 -2.67
CA PRO A 72 -17.82 2.07 -2.73
C PRO A 72 -17.63 2.80 -1.41
N ARG A 73 -16.63 2.39 -0.66
CA ARG A 73 -16.31 2.93 0.68
C ARG A 73 -15.86 4.40 0.66
N ASN A 74 -15.70 4.98 -0.54
CA ASN A 74 -15.04 6.26 -0.80
C ASN A 74 -15.87 7.25 -1.64
N ALA A 75 -17.15 6.97 -1.93
CA ALA A 75 -18.00 7.91 -2.68
C ALA A 75 -19.07 8.48 -1.74
N THR A 76 -18.72 9.54 -1.01
CA THR A 76 -19.74 10.43 -0.44
C THR A 76 -20.23 11.32 -1.59
N GLU A 77 -21.54 11.32 -1.83
CA GLU A 77 -22.23 12.00 -2.94
C GLU A 77 -22.00 13.54 -2.94
N GLU A 78 -21.51 14.12 -1.85
CA GLU A 78 -21.40 15.57 -1.66
C GLU A 78 -20.23 16.27 -2.39
N GLU A 79 -19.28 15.58 -3.01
CA GLU A 79 -18.18 16.27 -3.74
C GLU A 79 -18.50 16.61 -5.21
N GLN A 80 -19.66 16.23 -5.75
CA GLN A 80 -20.05 16.57 -7.13
C GLN A 80 -21.09 17.70 -7.27
N GLU A 81 -21.72 18.16 -6.20
CA GLU A 81 -22.67 19.31 -6.24
C GLU A 81 -22.03 20.64 -5.80
N GLY A 82 -20.78 20.88 -6.22
CA GLY A 82 -19.99 22.04 -5.79
C GLY A 82 -19.47 22.96 -6.89
N ILE A 83 -20.01 22.91 -8.12
CA ILE A 83 -19.65 23.87 -9.18
C ILE A 83 -20.89 24.29 -9.97
N MET A 84 -21.80 25.03 -9.33
CA MET A 84 -22.70 25.94 -10.04
C MET A 84 -22.40 27.36 -9.54
N PHE A 85 -21.43 28.01 -10.18
CA PHE A 85 -21.24 29.45 -10.02
C PHE A 85 -22.29 30.17 -10.87
N HIS A 86 -23.03 31.09 -10.24
CA HIS A 86 -23.84 32.10 -10.92
C HIS A 86 -22.96 33.26 -11.37
#